data_AF-A0A2H5PDL5-F1
#
_entry.id   AF-A0A2H5PDL5-F1
#
_cell.length_a   1.000
_cell.length_b   1.000
_cell.length_c   1.000
_cell.angle_alpha   90.00
_cell.angle_beta   90.00
_cell.angle_gamma   90.00
#
_symmetry.space_group_name_H-M   'P 1'
#
loop_
_entity.id
_entity.type
_entity.pdbx_description
1 polymer ?
#
loop_
_entity_poly.entity_id
_entity_poly.type
_entity_poly.pdbx_seq_one_letter_code
_entity_poly.pdbx_strand_id
1 'polypeptide(L)'
;MKKKNMGGRRRPPTGDDQRWPGYATGIRVCKSHFNAVCKSERTPVETKEAISMASSSSLSPPKVPKELYFINREKVLNSLRQHLTETSRPLHGFVLLQGGEEQTRYCTDHLELFRQESYFAYLFGVREPGFYGTIDIATGKSILFAPRLPPDYAVWLGKIKPLSYFQEKYMVNMVYYTDEIVGVLQGHYKEPGKPLLFLLHGLNTDSNNFSKPAQFEGMEKFETELNTLHPILSECRVFKSDHELALIQFANDISSEAHVEVMKKTRVGMKEYQMESMFLHHTYMYGGCRHCSYTCICATGENRIANGIYVLWFSAVLHYGHAAAPNDRTFEDGDMALLDMGAEYQFYGSDITCSFPVNGKFTSDQSLIYNAVLKAHNAVINAMKPGVCWVDMHKLAEKIILESLKKGGVMVGNVDEMMAARLGAVFMPHGLGHFLGIDTHDPGGYPKGTERSKEPGLKSLRTVRELQERMVITVEPGCYFIDALLVPAMENESTSKFFNHEVIGRFKDFGGVRIESDVLVTANGSKNMTSVPREISDIEAIMAGAPWPSNKTAPSNS
;
A
#
# COMPACT_ATOMS: atom_id res chain seq x y z
N MET A 1 22.72 4.59 -65.01
CA MET A 1 24.11 5.10 -65.09
C MET A 1 25.04 4.16 -64.32
N LYS A 2 26.27 4.01 -64.84
CA LYS A 2 27.35 3.06 -64.50
C LYS A 2 27.68 2.99 -62.98
N LYS A 3 27.75 1.81 -62.37
CA LYS A 3 28.92 0.89 -62.20
C LYS A 3 30.05 1.40 -61.27
N LYS A 4 30.37 0.53 -60.30
CA LYS A 4 31.71 0.05 -59.87
C LYS A 4 32.46 0.74 -58.70
N ASN A 5 32.66 -0.11 -57.66
CA ASN A 5 33.94 -0.67 -57.21
C ASN A 5 34.66 -0.13 -55.95
N MET A 6 34.84 -1.09 -55.04
CA MET A 6 36.07 -1.56 -54.38
C MET A 6 36.80 -0.66 -53.38
N GLY A 7 36.85 -1.16 -52.14
CA GLY A 7 38.04 -1.86 -51.65
C GLY A 7 39.09 -1.03 -50.92
N GLY A 8 39.36 -1.40 -49.66
CA GLY A 8 40.54 -0.90 -48.95
C GLY A 8 40.62 -1.35 -47.49
N ARG A 9 41.11 -2.59 -47.25
CA ARG A 9 41.68 -2.99 -45.95
C ARG A 9 43.07 -2.37 -45.80
N ARG A 10 43.38 -1.77 -44.65
CA ARG A 10 44.74 -1.75 -44.05
C ARG A 10 44.63 -1.75 -42.51
N ARG A 11 45.27 -2.75 -41.87
CA ARG A 11 45.68 -2.74 -40.45
C ARG A 11 47.10 -2.09 -40.35
N PRO A 12 47.73 -2.07 -39.16
CA PRO A 12 47.71 -1.04 -38.12
C PRO A 12 49.09 -0.36 -38.00
N PRO A 13 49.32 0.52 -37.00
CA PRO A 13 50.66 0.71 -36.46
C PRO A 13 50.78 0.19 -35.02
N THR A 14 51.82 -0.62 -34.83
CA THR A 14 52.64 -0.80 -33.62
C THR A 14 53.06 0.57 -33.05
N GLY A 15 53.07 0.86 -31.76
CA GLY A 15 53.86 0.26 -30.69
C GLY A 15 54.39 1.41 -29.79
N ASP A 16 54.79 1.05 -28.57
CA ASP A 16 55.66 1.77 -27.63
C ASP A 16 55.07 2.71 -26.54
N ASP A 17 55.19 2.18 -25.31
CA ASP A 17 55.83 2.76 -24.13
C ASP A 17 55.31 4.10 -23.58
N GLN A 18 54.45 4.00 -22.55
CA GLN A 18 54.51 4.94 -21.43
C GLN A 18 54.44 4.20 -20.08
N ARG A 19 55.59 4.21 -19.41
CA ARG A 19 55.86 3.73 -18.05
C ARG A 19 55.12 4.60 -17.03
N TRP A 20 54.49 3.98 -16.05
CA TRP A 20 54.07 4.61 -14.80
C TRP A 20 55.11 4.29 -13.70
N PRO A 21 55.60 5.29 -12.94
CA PRO A 21 56.65 5.07 -11.95
C PRO A 21 56.10 4.38 -10.71
N GLY A 22 56.87 3.41 -10.22
CA GLY A 22 56.57 2.64 -9.03
C GLY A 22 56.70 3.46 -7.74
N TYR A 23 55.80 3.17 -6.79
CA TYR A 23 55.99 3.48 -5.39
C TYR A 23 56.26 2.18 -4.63
N ALA A 24 57.54 1.93 -4.40
CA ALA A 24 58.00 1.01 -3.37
C ALA A 24 58.04 1.77 -2.04
N THR A 25 57.26 1.35 -1.05
CA THR A 25 57.57 1.61 0.35
C THR A 25 57.41 0.32 1.13
N GLY A 26 58.55 -0.23 1.54
CA GLY A 26 58.62 -1.40 2.39
C GLY A 26 58.27 -1.02 3.83
N ILE A 27 57.37 -1.79 4.44
CA ILE A 27 57.16 -1.77 5.88
C ILE A 27 57.83 -3.02 6.47
N ARG A 28 58.92 -2.79 7.19
CA ARG A 28 59.55 -3.77 8.08
C ARG A 28 58.60 -4.08 9.22
N VAL A 29 58.26 -5.35 9.39
CA VAL A 29 57.58 -5.87 10.58
C VAL A 29 58.59 -5.95 11.72
N CYS A 30 58.52 -5.01 12.67
CA CYS A 30 59.16 -5.16 13.97
C CYS A 30 58.19 -5.84 14.94
N LYS A 31 58.43 -7.12 15.21
CA LYS A 31 57.95 -7.81 16.41
C LYS A 31 58.60 -7.15 17.63
N SER A 32 57.82 -6.61 18.56
CA SER A 32 58.06 -6.78 20.01
C SER A 32 57.02 -6.01 20.85
N HIS A 33 56.74 -6.59 22.03
CA HIS A 33 56.02 -6.01 23.18
C HIS A 33 54.49 -6.14 23.21
N PHE A 34 54.07 -7.37 23.47
CA PHE A 34 52.86 -7.67 24.25
C PHE A 34 53.16 -7.50 25.75
N ASN A 35 52.18 -6.95 26.47
CA ASN A 35 51.94 -6.94 27.94
C ASN A 35 52.46 -5.78 28.82
N ALA A 36 51.53 -5.40 29.72
CA ALA A 36 51.56 -4.48 30.86
C ALA A 36 51.44 -2.98 30.50
N VAL A 37 50.50 -2.20 31.05
CA VAL A 37 50.25 -1.98 32.49
C VAL A 37 48.78 -1.59 32.79
N CYS A 38 48.34 -2.06 33.95
CA CYS A 38 47.07 -1.88 34.63
C CYS A 38 46.73 -0.46 35.11
N LYS A 39 45.40 -0.25 35.29
CA LYS A 39 44.72 0.54 36.35
C LYS A 39 44.91 2.06 36.37
N SER A 40 43.85 2.77 35.94
CA SER A 40 43.45 4.03 36.58
C SER A 40 42.00 3.93 37.01
N GLU A 41 41.78 3.97 38.32
CA GLU A 41 40.47 4.12 38.95
C GLU A 41 39.82 5.43 38.49
N ARG A 42 38.60 5.33 37.93
CA ARG A 42 37.65 6.44 37.91
C ARG A 42 36.36 5.95 38.54
N THR A 43 36.05 6.53 39.68
CA THR A 43 34.76 6.48 40.36
C THR A 43 33.62 6.77 39.37
N PRO A 44 32.52 6.00 39.38
CA PRO A 44 31.34 6.38 38.60
C PRO A 44 30.69 7.57 39.30
N VAL A 45 30.62 8.71 38.61
CA VAL A 45 29.64 9.73 38.95
C VAL A 45 28.28 9.14 38.58
N GLU A 46 27.46 8.83 39.59
CA GLU A 46 26.05 8.51 39.41
C GLU A 46 25.32 9.75 38.86
N THR A 47 25.29 9.91 37.54
CA THR A 47 24.24 10.68 36.88
C THR A 47 23.05 9.76 36.68
N LYS A 48 22.21 9.64 37.72
CA LYS A 48 20.81 9.18 37.60
C LYS A 48 19.99 10.27 36.92
N GLU A 49 20.22 10.47 35.63
CA GLU A 49 19.23 11.02 34.72
C GLU A 49 19.30 10.15 33.46
N ALA A 50 18.72 8.95 33.58
CA ALA A 50 18.29 8.22 32.40
C ALA A 50 17.24 9.11 31.72
N ILE A 51 17.66 9.77 30.66
CA ILE A 51 16.79 10.39 29.68
C ILE A 51 15.80 9.30 29.24
N SER A 52 14.59 9.34 29.79
CA SER A 52 13.43 8.59 29.35
C SER A 52 12.98 9.18 28.00
N MET A 53 13.75 8.93 26.95
CA MET A 53 13.36 9.17 25.57
C MET A 53 13.18 7.82 24.89
N ALA A 54 12.04 7.20 25.13
CA ALA A 54 11.39 6.31 24.17
C ALA A 54 9.94 6.14 24.64
N SER A 55 8.99 6.59 23.83
CA SER A 55 7.69 5.93 23.79
C SER A 55 7.99 4.51 23.31
N SER A 56 8.16 3.56 24.23
CA SER A 56 8.43 2.18 23.87
C SER A 56 7.11 1.59 23.38
N SER A 57 6.94 1.48 22.06
CA SER A 57 5.86 0.67 21.50
C SER A 57 5.85 -0.70 22.16
N SER A 58 4.66 -1.17 22.56
CA SER A 58 4.50 -2.54 23.05
C SER A 58 4.39 -3.56 21.91
N LEU A 59 4.28 -3.08 20.66
CA LEU A 59 4.17 -3.92 19.49
C LEU A 59 5.54 -4.52 19.15
N SER A 60 5.52 -5.73 18.61
CA SER A 60 6.71 -6.41 18.13
C SER A 60 6.42 -7.03 16.77
N PRO A 61 7.28 -6.84 15.76
CA PRO A 61 7.05 -7.39 14.43
C PRO A 61 6.85 -8.91 14.48
N PRO A 62 5.69 -9.43 14.03
CA PRO A 62 5.42 -10.86 14.09
C PRO A 62 6.31 -11.59 13.10
N LYS A 63 6.73 -12.80 13.47
CA LYS A 63 7.39 -13.69 12.51
C LYS A 63 6.37 -14.07 11.45
N VAL A 64 6.76 -13.98 10.17
CA VAL A 64 5.95 -14.46 9.06
C VAL A 64 6.01 -15.99 9.03
N PRO A 65 4.88 -16.70 9.21
CA PRO A 65 4.86 -18.16 9.07
C PRO A 65 5.21 -18.54 7.64
N LYS A 66 6.12 -19.51 7.47
CA LYS A 66 6.53 -19.96 6.12
C LYS A 66 5.36 -20.64 5.39
N GLU A 67 4.43 -21.18 6.17
CA GLU A 67 3.21 -21.85 5.74
C GLU A 67 2.26 -20.91 4.97
N LEU A 68 2.30 -19.59 5.22
CA LEU A 68 1.47 -18.61 4.53
C LEU A 68 1.58 -18.77 3.01
N TYR A 69 2.80 -18.77 2.49
CA TYR A 69 3.04 -18.84 1.05
C TYR A 69 2.71 -20.23 0.49
N PHE A 70 2.94 -21.30 1.26
CA PHE A 70 2.53 -22.65 0.88
C PHE A 70 1.00 -22.74 0.72
N ILE A 71 0.24 -22.22 1.69
CA ILE A 71 -1.23 -22.17 1.65
C ILE A 71 -1.72 -21.36 0.44
N ASN A 72 -1.08 -20.24 0.13
CA ASN A 72 -1.43 -19.43 -1.05
C ASN A 72 -1.20 -20.19 -2.36
N ARG A 73 -0.10 -20.94 -2.48
CA ARG A 73 0.17 -21.80 -3.65
C ARG A 73 -0.87 -22.91 -3.78
N GLU A 74 -1.20 -23.60 -2.69
CA GLU A 74 -2.22 -24.65 -2.68
C GLU A 74 -3.60 -24.09 -3.07
N LYS A 75 -3.97 -22.93 -2.53
CA LYS A 75 -5.22 -22.24 -2.87
C LYS A 75 -5.32 -21.97 -4.37
N VAL A 76 -4.29 -21.35 -4.95
CA VAL A 76 -4.25 -21.02 -6.38
C VAL A 76 -4.24 -22.26 -7.25
N LEU A 77 -3.46 -23.27 -6.86
CA LEU A 77 -3.39 -24.54 -7.58
C LEU A 77 -4.75 -25.24 -7.62
N ASN A 78 -5.47 -25.27 -6.50
CA ASN A 78 -6.79 -25.87 -6.39
C ASN A 78 -7.80 -25.12 -7.28
N SER A 79 -7.84 -23.79 -7.22
CA SER A 79 -8.71 -22.99 -8.08
C SER A 79 -8.36 -23.15 -9.57
N LEU A 80 -7.08 -23.23 -9.92
CA LEU A 80 -6.64 -23.46 -11.29
C LEU A 80 -7.04 -24.84 -11.80
N ARG A 81 -6.81 -25.91 -11.01
CA ARG A 81 -7.22 -27.28 -11.37
C ARG A 81 -8.73 -27.40 -11.51
N GLN A 82 -9.50 -26.76 -10.63
CA GLN A 82 -10.94 -26.71 -10.74
C GLN A 82 -11.36 -26.07 -12.06
N HIS A 83 -10.84 -24.88 -12.37
CA HIS A 83 -11.16 -24.18 -13.62
C HIS A 83 -10.78 -24.98 -14.88
N LEU A 84 -9.59 -25.60 -14.90
CA LEU A 84 -9.16 -26.43 -16.02
C LEU A 84 -10.08 -27.66 -16.18
N THR A 85 -10.49 -28.29 -15.08
CA THR A 85 -11.44 -29.41 -15.09
C THR A 85 -12.79 -28.99 -15.66
N GLU A 86 -13.36 -27.88 -15.17
CA GLU A 86 -14.66 -27.34 -15.62
C GLU A 86 -14.63 -26.93 -17.11
N THR A 87 -13.47 -26.51 -17.62
CA THR A 87 -13.28 -26.13 -19.02
C THR A 87 -12.76 -27.28 -19.90
N SER A 88 -12.75 -28.52 -19.39
CA SER A 88 -12.27 -29.71 -20.11
C SER A 88 -10.83 -29.59 -20.64
N ARG A 89 -9.98 -28.86 -19.92
CA ARG A 89 -8.55 -28.67 -20.21
C ARG A 89 -7.70 -29.61 -19.36
N PRO A 90 -6.55 -30.08 -19.88
CA PRO A 90 -5.70 -31.00 -19.15
C PRO A 90 -5.03 -30.36 -17.94
N LEU A 91 -4.79 -31.15 -16.90
CA LEU A 91 -4.18 -30.72 -15.63
C LEU A 91 -2.65 -30.81 -15.66
N HIS A 92 -2.03 -30.38 -16.76
CA HIS A 92 -0.58 -30.39 -16.93
C HIS A 92 -0.05 -29.00 -17.29
N GLY A 93 1.27 -28.83 -17.19
CA GLY A 93 1.95 -27.57 -17.43
C GLY A 93 2.33 -26.87 -16.12
N PHE A 94 2.82 -25.66 -16.26
CA PHE A 94 3.43 -24.91 -15.17
C PHE A 94 2.83 -23.52 -15.06
N VAL A 95 2.45 -23.12 -13.85
CA VAL A 95 2.36 -21.69 -13.53
C VAL A 95 3.78 -21.15 -13.51
N LEU A 96 4.06 -20.04 -14.20
CA LEU A 96 5.38 -19.39 -14.13
C LEU A 96 5.23 -17.89 -13.89
N LEU A 97 5.85 -17.42 -12.81
CA LEU A 97 5.95 -16.01 -12.47
C LEU A 97 7.41 -15.56 -12.48
N GLN A 98 7.63 -14.33 -12.94
CA GLN A 98 8.90 -13.62 -12.83
C GLN A 98 8.76 -12.61 -11.68
N GLY A 99 9.70 -12.65 -10.73
CA GLY A 99 9.81 -11.64 -9.69
C GLY A 99 10.36 -10.33 -10.24
N GLY A 100 10.24 -9.28 -9.44
CA GLY A 100 10.79 -7.96 -9.72
C GLY A 100 12.31 -7.95 -9.78
N GLU A 101 12.82 -6.96 -10.49
CA GLU A 101 14.24 -6.68 -10.66
C GLU A 101 14.58 -5.34 -9.99
N GLU A 102 15.83 -5.17 -9.56
CA GLU A 102 16.31 -3.88 -9.07
C GLU A 102 16.24 -2.83 -10.20
N GLN A 103 15.89 -1.61 -9.83
CA GLN A 103 15.80 -0.49 -10.75
C GLN A 103 16.78 0.59 -10.29
N THR A 104 17.46 1.19 -11.26
CA THR A 104 18.27 2.37 -11.01
C THR A 104 17.48 3.64 -11.29
N ARG A 105 17.88 4.73 -10.63
CA ARG A 105 17.36 6.06 -10.97
C ARG A 105 17.90 6.48 -12.33
N TYR A 106 17.04 6.38 -13.36
CA TYR A 106 17.36 6.68 -14.75
C TYR A 106 18.63 5.96 -15.23
N CYS A 107 19.65 6.69 -15.70
CA CYS A 107 20.92 6.14 -16.18
C CYS A 107 22.04 6.13 -15.12
N THR A 108 21.72 6.39 -13.85
CA THR A 108 22.69 6.38 -12.74
C THR A 108 22.89 4.98 -12.15
N ASP A 109 23.83 4.84 -11.21
CA ASP A 109 24.04 3.63 -10.41
C ASP A 109 23.27 3.64 -9.07
N HIS A 110 22.43 4.66 -8.84
CA HIS A 110 21.62 4.75 -7.63
C HIS A 110 20.47 3.73 -7.68
N LEU A 111 20.57 2.68 -6.87
CA LEU A 111 19.52 1.68 -6.71
C LEU A 111 18.38 2.23 -5.84
N GLU A 112 17.17 2.22 -6.39
CA GLU A 112 15.97 2.44 -5.58
C GLU A 112 15.77 1.24 -4.64
N LEU A 113 15.15 1.47 -3.48
CA LEU A 113 14.88 0.39 -2.54
C LEU A 113 13.94 -0.65 -3.18
N PHE A 114 14.40 -1.89 -3.28
CA PHE A 114 13.63 -2.95 -3.91
C PHE A 114 12.41 -3.39 -3.07
N ARG A 115 11.25 -3.40 -3.71
CA ARG A 115 10.00 -4.01 -3.26
C ARG A 115 9.51 -4.98 -4.34
N GLN A 116 9.14 -6.19 -3.93
CA GLN A 116 8.77 -7.29 -4.83
C GLN A 116 7.48 -7.02 -5.62
N GLU A 117 7.33 -7.67 -6.78
CA GLU A 117 6.06 -7.74 -7.51
C GLU A 117 5.00 -8.51 -6.69
N SER A 118 3.78 -7.97 -6.61
CA SER A 118 2.75 -8.39 -5.65
C SER A 118 2.26 -9.83 -5.84
N TYR A 119 2.06 -10.30 -7.07
CA TYR A 119 1.64 -11.69 -7.31
C TYR A 119 2.76 -12.69 -7.02
N PHE A 120 4.01 -12.34 -7.31
CA PHE A 120 5.18 -13.12 -6.96
C PHE A 120 5.37 -13.21 -5.44
N ALA A 121 5.26 -12.07 -4.75
CA ALA A 121 5.29 -11.99 -3.30
C ALA A 121 4.18 -12.85 -2.66
N TYR A 122 2.95 -12.80 -3.19
CA TYR A 122 1.81 -13.58 -2.72
C TYR A 122 2.06 -15.10 -2.73
N LEU A 123 2.70 -15.63 -3.78
CA LEU A 123 2.95 -17.07 -3.91
C LEU A 123 4.24 -17.57 -3.23
N PHE A 124 5.27 -16.74 -3.16
CA PHE A 124 6.60 -17.20 -2.77
C PHE A 124 7.20 -16.46 -1.57
N GLY A 125 6.73 -15.26 -1.24
CA GLY A 125 7.27 -14.46 -0.14
C GLY A 125 8.71 -13.99 -0.34
N VAL A 126 9.23 -14.12 -1.56
CA VAL A 126 10.62 -13.87 -1.89
C VAL A 126 10.92 -12.39 -1.86
N ARG A 127 11.93 -12.01 -1.08
CA ARG A 127 12.34 -10.61 -0.89
C ARG A 127 13.54 -10.22 -1.76
N GLU A 128 14.23 -11.20 -2.33
CA GLU A 128 15.38 -10.97 -3.21
C GLU A 128 14.91 -10.68 -4.66
N PRO A 129 15.63 -9.82 -5.40
CA PRO A 129 15.31 -9.47 -6.78
C PRO A 129 15.79 -10.55 -7.78
N GLY A 130 15.18 -10.57 -8.97
CA GLY A 130 15.62 -11.38 -10.12
C GLY A 130 15.24 -12.87 -10.03
N PHE A 131 14.38 -13.25 -9.09
CA PHE A 131 13.93 -14.64 -8.93
C PHE A 131 12.80 -14.98 -9.91
N TYR A 132 12.68 -16.26 -10.26
CA TYR A 132 11.48 -16.82 -10.89
C TYR A 132 10.90 -17.92 -10.01
N GLY A 133 9.63 -18.22 -10.20
CA GLY A 133 8.91 -19.16 -9.36
C GLY A 133 7.85 -19.87 -10.19
N THR A 134 7.77 -21.19 -10.02
CA THR A 134 6.85 -22.03 -10.76
C THR A 134 6.14 -23.03 -9.87
N ILE A 135 4.94 -23.44 -10.29
CA ILE A 135 4.15 -24.50 -9.68
C ILE A 135 3.75 -25.46 -10.79
N ASP A 136 4.15 -26.73 -10.64
CA ASP A 136 3.68 -27.81 -11.49
C ASP A 136 2.21 -28.09 -11.21
N ILE A 137 1.36 -27.94 -12.23
CA ILE A 137 -0.09 -28.08 -12.10
C ILE A 137 -0.49 -29.53 -11.81
N ALA A 138 0.25 -30.51 -12.31
CA ALA A 138 -0.06 -31.92 -12.10
C ALA A 138 0.36 -32.38 -10.69
N THR A 139 1.57 -32.02 -10.27
CA THR A 139 2.15 -32.55 -9.01
C THR A 139 2.00 -31.61 -7.81
N GLY A 140 1.71 -30.34 -8.04
CA GLY A 140 1.71 -29.29 -7.02
C GLY A 140 3.09 -28.88 -6.52
N LYS A 141 4.15 -29.45 -7.09
CA LYS A 141 5.53 -29.12 -6.69
C LYS A 141 5.86 -27.69 -7.13
N SER A 142 6.26 -26.89 -6.15
CA SER A 142 6.81 -25.55 -6.35
C SER A 142 8.32 -25.59 -6.55
N ILE A 143 8.82 -24.82 -7.52
CA ILE A 143 10.24 -24.66 -7.81
C ILE A 143 10.55 -23.16 -7.83
N LEU A 144 11.65 -22.79 -7.19
CA LEU A 144 12.16 -21.42 -7.22
C LEU A 144 13.46 -21.37 -8.04
N PHE A 145 13.67 -20.31 -8.82
CA PHE A 145 14.89 -20.09 -9.58
C PHE A 145 15.60 -18.84 -9.06
N ALA A 146 16.79 -19.02 -8.49
CA ALA A 146 17.61 -17.97 -7.91
C ALA A 146 18.66 -17.47 -8.93
N PRO A 147 18.99 -16.17 -8.98
CA PRO A 147 20.11 -15.69 -9.78
C PRO A 147 21.43 -16.36 -9.38
N ARG A 148 22.25 -16.73 -10.37
CA ARG A 148 23.63 -17.18 -10.11
C ARG A 148 24.51 -15.95 -9.89
N LEU A 149 24.90 -15.71 -8.65
CA LEU A 149 25.65 -14.51 -8.28
C LEU A 149 27.16 -14.71 -8.49
N PRO A 150 27.88 -13.71 -9.03
CA PRO A 150 29.33 -13.77 -9.17
C PRO A 150 30.05 -13.68 -7.81
N PRO A 151 31.30 -14.14 -7.69
CA PRO A 151 32.08 -14.07 -6.45
C PRO A 151 32.14 -12.66 -5.83
N ASP A 152 32.22 -11.61 -6.66
CA ASP A 152 32.28 -10.23 -6.22
C ASP A 152 31.05 -9.80 -5.42
N TYR A 153 29.90 -10.45 -5.61
CA TYR A 153 28.70 -10.22 -4.79
C TYR A 153 29.00 -10.37 -3.29
N ALA A 154 29.85 -11.34 -2.92
CA ALA A 154 30.26 -11.58 -1.55
C ALA A 154 31.02 -10.40 -0.92
N VAL A 155 31.70 -9.59 -1.74
CA VAL A 155 32.45 -8.41 -1.31
C VAL A 155 31.52 -7.21 -1.11
N TRP A 156 30.59 -7.00 -2.06
CA TRP A 156 29.80 -5.76 -2.12
C TRP A 156 28.43 -5.84 -1.45
N LEU A 157 27.73 -6.96 -1.62
CA LEU A 157 26.31 -7.10 -1.28
C LEU A 157 26.06 -8.11 -0.15
N GLY A 158 27.04 -8.98 0.11
CA GLY A 158 27.08 -9.87 1.27
C GLY A 158 27.06 -11.35 0.91
N LYS A 159 26.89 -12.20 1.93
CA LYS A 159 27.07 -13.66 1.78
C LYS A 159 26.18 -14.26 0.68
N ILE A 160 26.81 -14.86 -0.34
CA ILE A 160 26.14 -15.71 -1.33
C ILE A 160 25.54 -16.92 -0.60
N LYS A 161 24.21 -17.06 -0.69
CA LYS A 161 23.47 -18.13 -0.02
C LYS A 161 23.41 -19.36 -0.92
N PRO A 162 23.56 -20.59 -0.37
CA PRO A 162 23.37 -21.81 -1.15
C PRO A 162 21.89 -22.00 -1.51
N LEU A 163 21.59 -22.76 -2.57
CA LEU A 163 20.21 -23.05 -2.99
C LEU A 163 19.36 -23.68 -1.87
N SER A 164 19.96 -24.52 -1.01
CA SER A 164 19.28 -25.14 0.15
C SER A 164 18.76 -24.10 1.15
N TYR A 165 19.42 -22.95 1.29
CA TYR A 165 18.94 -21.87 2.14
C TYR A 165 17.61 -21.32 1.62
N PHE A 166 17.49 -21.07 0.30
CA PHE A 166 16.26 -20.57 -0.29
C PHE A 166 15.14 -21.61 -0.23
N GLN A 167 15.47 -22.89 -0.40
CA GLN A 167 14.53 -24.00 -0.29
C GLN A 167 13.89 -24.03 1.10
N GLU A 168 14.70 -23.97 2.15
CA GLU A 168 14.23 -23.97 3.53
C GLU A 168 13.53 -22.65 3.91
N LYS A 169 14.04 -21.50 3.46
CA LYS A 169 13.50 -20.18 3.78
C LYS A 169 12.10 -19.99 3.20
N TYR A 170 11.88 -20.37 1.95
CA TYR A 170 10.63 -20.16 1.22
C TYR A 170 9.72 -21.39 1.15
N MET A 171 10.14 -22.49 1.81
CA MET A 171 9.36 -23.72 1.92
C MET A 171 8.88 -24.23 0.55
N VAL A 172 9.79 -24.20 -0.43
CA VAL A 172 9.56 -24.70 -1.79
C VAL A 172 10.15 -26.10 -1.95
N ASN A 173 9.66 -26.87 -2.91
CA ASN A 173 10.10 -28.26 -3.07
C ASN A 173 11.52 -28.34 -3.62
N MET A 174 11.86 -27.45 -4.54
CA MET A 174 13.15 -27.44 -5.23
C MET A 174 13.60 -26.01 -5.52
N VAL A 175 14.92 -25.81 -5.62
CA VAL A 175 15.51 -24.53 -6.04
C VAL A 175 16.62 -24.81 -7.05
N TYR A 176 16.64 -24.06 -8.15
CA TYR A 176 17.66 -24.10 -9.20
C TYR A 176 18.13 -22.68 -9.51
N TYR A 177 19.09 -22.53 -10.43
CA TYR A 177 19.47 -21.22 -10.92
C TYR A 177 18.59 -20.74 -12.08
N THR A 178 18.47 -19.42 -12.26
CA THR A 178 17.69 -18.82 -13.36
C THR A 178 18.19 -19.22 -14.75
N ASP A 179 19.50 -19.43 -14.90
CA ASP A 179 20.11 -19.93 -16.14
C ASP A 179 19.78 -21.41 -16.45
N GLU A 180 19.11 -22.13 -15.54
CA GLU A 180 18.73 -23.54 -15.69
C GLU A 180 17.23 -23.72 -16.01
N ILE A 181 16.43 -22.64 -16.07
CA ILE A 181 14.95 -22.69 -16.20
C ILE A 181 14.52 -23.61 -17.34
N VAL A 182 15.10 -23.47 -18.54
CA VAL A 182 14.70 -24.24 -19.73
C VAL A 182 14.88 -25.74 -19.49
N GLY A 183 16.07 -26.15 -19.04
CA GLY A 183 16.41 -27.56 -18.85
C GLY A 183 15.60 -28.19 -17.73
N VAL A 184 15.38 -27.47 -16.63
CA VAL A 184 14.58 -27.92 -15.49
C VAL A 184 13.13 -28.12 -15.90
N LEU A 185 12.47 -27.12 -16.51
CA LEU A 185 11.07 -27.23 -16.88
C LEU A 185 10.83 -28.34 -17.92
N GLN A 186 11.72 -28.48 -18.92
CA GLN A 186 11.64 -29.59 -19.88
C GLN A 186 11.86 -30.96 -19.22
N GLY A 187 12.80 -31.07 -18.27
CA GLY A 187 13.06 -32.32 -17.55
C GLY A 187 11.91 -32.74 -16.64
N HIS A 188 11.18 -31.78 -16.08
CA HIS A 188 10.02 -32.01 -15.23
C HIS A 188 8.72 -32.27 -16.02
N TYR A 189 8.60 -31.77 -17.25
CA TYR A 189 7.46 -32.04 -18.12
C TYR A 189 7.46 -33.48 -18.61
N LYS A 190 6.36 -34.21 -18.38
CA LYS A 190 6.24 -35.64 -18.76
C LYS A 190 5.30 -35.91 -19.93
N GLU A 191 4.58 -34.89 -20.36
CA GLU A 191 3.64 -34.99 -21.49
C GLU A 191 4.37 -34.81 -22.82
N PRO A 192 3.82 -35.36 -23.93
CA PRO A 192 4.38 -35.14 -25.26
C PRO A 192 4.26 -33.67 -25.67
N GLY A 193 5.21 -33.19 -26.48
CA GLY A 193 5.22 -31.84 -27.03
C GLY A 193 5.96 -30.81 -26.19
N LYS A 194 5.68 -29.53 -26.44
CA LYS A 194 6.30 -28.42 -25.69
C LYS A 194 5.62 -28.27 -24.33
N PRO A 195 6.37 -27.97 -23.25
CA PRO A 195 5.73 -27.66 -21.97
C PRO A 195 4.86 -26.41 -22.06
N LEU A 196 3.66 -26.49 -21.49
CA LEU A 196 2.71 -25.37 -21.42
C LEU A 196 2.98 -24.50 -20.19
N LEU A 197 3.11 -23.19 -20.40
CA LEU A 197 3.29 -22.18 -19.34
C LEU A 197 2.05 -21.31 -19.21
N PHE A 198 1.48 -21.29 -18.01
CA PHE A 198 0.46 -20.32 -17.61
C PHE A 198 1.17 -19.09 -17.05
N LEU A 199 1.06 -17.95 -17.75
CA LEU A 199 1.76 -16.72 -17.41
C LEU A 199 0.79 -15.66 -16.89
N LEU A 200 1.29 -14.79 -16.03
CA LEU A 200 0.52 -13.70 -15.45
C LEU A 200 0.34 -12.56 -16.47
N HIS A 201 -0.83 -12.49 -17.08
CA HIS A 201 -1.20 -11.36 -17.95
C HIS A 201 -2.66 -10.97 -17.75
N GLY A 202 -2.89 -9.76 -17.25
CA GLY A 202 -4.23 -9.22 -17.12
C GLY A 202 -4.26 -7.77 -16.67
N LEU A 203 -5.42 -7.15 -16.86
CA LEU A 203 -5.65 -5.74 -16.60
C LEU A 203 -5.87 -5.50 -15.09
N ASN A 204 -5.07 -4.63 -14.49
CA ASN A 204 -5.40 -4.02 -13.21
C ASN A 204 -6.48 -2.95 -13.44
N THR A 205 -7.59 -3.06 -12.72
CA THR A 205 -8.82 -2.27 -12.95
C THR A 205 -8.81 -0.87 -12.33
N ASP A 206 -7.74 -0.53 -11.60
CA ASP A 206 -7.52 0.79 -11.00
C ASP A 206 -6.47 1.58 -11.78
N SER A 207 -5.36 0.94 -12.16
CA SER A 207 -4.28 1.60 -12.90
C SER A 207 -4.44 1.53 -14.43
N ASN A 208 -5.32 0.68 -14.93
CA ASN A 208 -5.45 0.32 -16.35
C ASN A 208 -4.17 -0.25 -16.99
N ASN A 209 -3.23 -0.76 -16.17
CA ASN A 209 -2.01 -1.39 -16.67
C ASN A 209 -2.21 -2.90 -16.77
N PHE A 210 -1.57 -3.51 -17.77
CA PHE A 210 -1.48 -4.96 -17.85
C PHE A 210 -0.28 -5.46 -17.06
N SER A 211 -0.48 -6.55 -16.30
CA SER A 211 0.63 -7.29 -15.72
C SER A 211 1.56 -7.81 -16.82
N LYS A 212 2.87 -7.74 -16.55
CA LYS A 212 3.89 -8.20 -17.49
C LYS A 212 4.07 -9.71 -17.35
N PRO A 213 3.86 -10.51 -18.41
CA PRO A 213 4.12 -11.94 -18.35
C PRO A 213 5.62 -12.19 -18.16
N ALA A 214 5.96 -13.30 -17.52
CA ALA A 214 7.36 -13.70 -17.34
C ALA A 214 8.06 -13.80 -18.71
N GLN A 215 9.33 -13.42 -18.78
CA GLN A 215 10.17 -13.56 -19.96
C GLN A 215 11.53 -14.15 -19.58
N PHE A 216 12.08 -15.02 -20.43
CA PHE A 216 13.42 -15.61 -20.24
C PHE A 216 13.95 -16.14 -21.58
N GLU A 217 15.28 -16.33 -21.67
CA GLU A 217 15.90 -16.90 -22.87
C GLU A 217 15.47 -18.36 -23.08
N GLY A 218 15.09 -18.71 -24.31
CA GLY A 218 14.62 -20.07 -24.64
C GLY A 218 13.10 -20.26 -24.54
N MET A 219 12.34 -19.19 -24.33
CA MET A 219 10.88 -19.22 -24.22
C MET A 219 10.17 -19.78 -25.47
N GLU A 220 10.78 -19.70 -26.65
CA GLU A 220 10.26 -20.26 -27.91
C GLU A 220 10.11 -21.80 -27.88
N LYS A 221 10.72 -22.46 -26.90
CA LYS A 221 10.61 -23.91 -26.65
C LYS A 221 9.36 -24.30 -25.86
N PHE A 222 8.55 -23.33 -25.46
CA PHE A 222 7.37 -23.51 -24.63
C PHE A 222 6.11 -23.05 -25.37
N GLU A 223 4.96 -23.60 -24.96
CA GLU A 223 3.66 -23.01 -25.26
C GLU A 223 3.26 -22.06 -24.13
N THR A 224 2.46 -21.04 -24.43
CA THR A 224 2.08 -20.04 -23.42
C THR A 224 0.57 -19.82 -23.42
N GLU A 225 0.02 -19.62 -22.23
CA GLU A 225 -1.37 -19.25 -21.99
C GLU A 225 -1.40 -18.04 -21.05
N LEU A 226 -2.13 -17.01 -21.46
CA LEU A 226 -2.07 -15.69 -20.84
C LEU A 226 -3.34 -15.31 -20.07
N ASN A 227 -4.48 -15.97 -20.33
CA ASN A 227 -5.79 -15.48 -19.91
C ASN A 227 -6.32 -16.14 -18.63
N THR A 228 -5.81 -17.32 -18.27
CA THR A 228 -6.37 -18.13 -17.17
C THR A 228 -5.82 -17.69 -15.82
N LEU A 229 -4.51 -17.42 -15.75
CA LEU A 229 -3.82 -17.29 -14.47
C LEU A 229 -4.21 -16.01 -13.71
N HIS A 230 -4.27 -14.87 -14.41
CA HIS A 230 -4.53 -13.58 -13.76
C HIS A 230 -5.88 -13.54 -13.04
N PRO A 231 -7.05 -13.87 -13.66
CA PRO A 231 -8.33 -13.86 -12.95
C PRO A 231 -8.35 -14.75 -11.71
N ILE A 232 -7.72 -15.93 -11.78
CA ILE A 232 -7.68 -16.89 -10.67
C ILE A 232 -6.80 -16.38 -9.53
N LEU A 233 -5.62 -15.83 -9.84
CA LEU A 233 -4.73 -15.23 -8.83
C LEU A 233 -5.39 -14.03 -8.15
N SER A 234 -6.00 -13.13 -8.93
CA SER A 234 -6.72 -11.97 -8.39
C SER A 234 -7.83 -12.40 -7.45
N GLU A 235 -8.63 -13.39 -7.84
CA GLU A 235 -9.71 -13.91 -6.99
C GLU A 235 -9.17 -14.56 -5.71
N CYS A 236 -8.04 -15.28 -5.79
CA CYS A 236 -7.39 -15.82 -4.61
C CYS A 236 -6.92 -14.71 -3.65
N ARG A 237 -6.44 -13.57 -4.14
CA ARG A 237 -6.00 -12.44 -3.30
C ARG A 237 -7.17 -11.70 -2.62
N VAL A 238 -8.37 -11.74 -3.18
CA VAL A 238 -9.56 -11.09 -2.58
C VAL A 238 -9.85 -11.64 -1.17
N PHE A 239 -9.74 -12.96 -0.98
CA PHE A 239 -10.06 -13.64 0.28
C PHE A 239 -8.82 -13.97 1.10
N LYS A 240 -8.60 -13.26 2.21
CA LYS A 240 -7.34 -13.36 2.97
C LYS A 240 -7.34 -14.61 3.82
N SER A 241 -6.24 -15.37 3.87
CA SER A 241 -6.03 -16.47 4.84
C SER A 241 -5.75 -15.93 6.26
N ASP A 242 -5.80 -16.78 7.28
CA ASP A 242 -5.62 -16.30 8.67
C ASP A 242 -4.22 -15.73 8.91
N HIS A 243 -3.21 -16.27 8.22
CA HIS A 243 -1.86 -15.73 8.28
C HIS A 243 -1.75 -14.36 7.58
N GLU A 244 -2.48 -14.15 6.49
CA GLU A 244 -2.54 -12.83 5.83
C GLU A 244 -3.25 -11.80 6.70
N LEU A 245 -4.37 -12.19 7.31
CA LEU A 245 -5.10 -11.33 8.25
C LEU A 245 -4.25 -10.93 9.45
N ALA A 246 -3.38 -11.83 9.95
CA ALA A 246 -2.46 -11.50 11.04
C ALA A 246 -1.43 -10.42 10.64
N LEU A 247 -0.93 -10.45 9.39
CA LEU A 247 0.01 -9.43 8.90
C LEU A 247 -0.67 -8.09 8.64
N ILE A 248 -1.87 -8.11 8.05
CA ILE A 248 -2.69 -6.89 7.85
C ILE A 248 -3.10 -6.28 9.19
N GLN A 249 -3.46 -7.11 10.18
CA GLN A 249 -3.77 -6.64 11.53
C GLN A 249 -2.55 -5.98 12.16
N PHE A 250 -1.37 -6.58 12.03
CA PHE A 250 -0.15 -5.97 12.56
C PHE A 250 0.18 -4.63 11.88
N ALA A 251 0.05 -4.55 10.55
CA ALA A 251 0.21 -3.29 9.82
C ALA A 251 -0.78 -2.22 10.32
N ASN A 252 -2.03 -2.60 10.58
CA ASN A 252 -3.05 -1.74 11.19
C ASN A 252 -2.66 -1.28 12.60
N ASP A 253 -2.20 -2.19 13.45
CA ASP A 253 -1.86 -1.91 14.84
C ASP A 253 -0.72 -0.89 14.92
N ILE A 254 0.35 -1.08 14.13
CA ILE A 254 1.49 -0.15 14.13
C ILE A 254 1.16 1.19 13.48
N SER A 255 0.38 1.20 12.40
CA SER A 255 -0.08 2.44 11.77
C SER A 255 -1.02 3.21 12.69
N SER A 256 -1.90 2.52 13.42
CA SER A 256 -2.79 3.14 14.41
C SER A 256 -1.99 3.78 15.55
N GLU A 257 -0.99 3.09 16.09
CA GLU A 257 -0.08 3.65 17.10
C GLU A 257 0.68 4.87 16.56
N ALA A 258 1.17 4.80 15.32
CA ALA A 258 1.86 5.91 14.68
C ALA A 258 0.94 7.14 14.47
N HIS A 259 -0.30 6.95 14.02
CA HIS A 259 -1.30 8.02 13.91
C HIS A 259 -1.58 8.69 15.25
N VAL A 260 -1.68 7.91 16.33
CA VAL A 260 -1.85 8.44 17.70
C VAL A 260 -0.65 9.27 18.12
N GLU A 261 0.57 8.82 17.86
CA GLU A 261 1.78 9.59 18.17
C GLU A 261 1.86 10.88 17.34
N VAL A 262 1.49 10.84 16.06
CA VAL A 262 1.37 12.01 15.19
C VAL A 262 0.37 13.03 15.74
N MET A 263 -0.84 12.59 16.14
CA MET A 263 -1.84 13.46 16.78
C MET A 263 -1.31 14.13 18.05
N LYS A 264 -0.64 13.37 18.93
CA LYS A 264 -0.06 13.90 20.18
C LYS A 264 1.04 14.94 19.92
N LYS A 265 1.78 14.83 18.81
CA LYS A 265 2.92 15.69 18.49
C LYS A 265 2.58 16.86 17.57
N THR A 266 1.43 16.83 16.90
CA THR A 266 0.99 17.92 16.01
C THR A 266 0.86 19.24 16.76
N ARG A 267 1.49 20.31 16.23
CA ARG A 267 1.39 21.68 16.76
C ARG A 267 1.25 22.68 15.61
N VAL A 268 0.59 23.80 15.87
CA VAL A 268 0.62 24.98 14.99
C VAL A 268 2.07 25.40 14.72
N GLY A 269 2.37 25.76 13.48
CA GLY A 269 3.70 26.17 13.01
C GLY A 269 4.57 25.02 12.49
N MET A 270 4.16 23.76 12.67
CA MET A 270 4.84 22.60 12.07
C MET A 270 4.56 22.49 10.57
N LYS A 271 5.39 21.75 9.84
CA LYS A 271 5.17 21.39 8.45
C LYS A 271 4.50 20.03 8.32
N GLU A 272 3.69 19.86 7.29
CA GLU A 272 3.03 18.60 6.93
C GLU A 272 4.04 17.43 6.87
N TYR A 273 5.17 17.59 6.19
CA TYR A 273 6.21 16.56 6.06
C TYR A 273 6.81 16.13 7.41
N GLN A 274 6.70 16.95 8.45
CA GLN A 274 7.18 16.56 9.79
C GLN A 274 6.27 15.48 10.38
N MET A 275 4.97 15.50 10.09
CA MET A 275 4.04 14.45 10.50
C MET A 275 4.28 13.17 9.71
N GLU A 276 4.46 13.27 8.39
CA GLU A 276 4.90 12.15 7.53
C GLU A 276 6.18 11.51 8.09
N SER A 277 7.19 12.33 8.40
CA SER A 277 8.46 11.83 8.95
C SER A 277 8.28 11.12 10.29
N MET A 278 7.42 11.63 11.18
CA MET A 278 7.11 10.98 12.46
C MET A 278 6.40 9.64 12.27
N PHE A 279 5.42 9.57 11.36
CA PHE A 279 4.70 8.34 11.04
C PHE A 279 5.65 7.26 10.49
N LEU A 280 6.44 7.62 9.48
CA LEU A 280 7.41 6.70 8.86
C LEU A 280 8.50 6.27 9.85
N HIS A 281 8.96 7.18 10.71
CA HIS A 281 9.90 6.83 11.77
C HIS A 281 9.29 5.79 12.72
N HIS A 282 8.07 6.03 13.22
CA HIS A 282 7.43 5.16 14.21
C HIS A 282 7.19 3.76 13.64
N THR A 283 6.59 3.68 12.45
CA THR A 283 6.27 2.43 11.77
C THR A 283 7.51 1.62 11.42
N TYR A 284 8.61 2.28 11.03
CA TYR A 284 9.85 1.57 10.76
C TYR A 284 10.60 1.17 12.04
N MET A 285 10.75 2.09 12.98
CA MET A 285 11.51 1.89 14.22
C MET A 285 10.92 0.76 15.08
N TYR A 286 9.60 0.73 15.23
CA TYR A 286 8.91 -0.23 16.10
C TYR A 286 8.23 -1.37 15.33
N GLY A 287 7.74 -1.10 14.12
CA GLY A 287 7.06 -2.09 13.28
C GLY A 287 7.97 -2.85 12.32
N GLY A 288 9.20 -2.39 12.08
CA GLY A 288 10.05 -2.94 11.03
C GLY A 288 9.49 -2.71 9.62
N CYS A 289 8.52 -1.80 9.46
CA CYS A 289 7.90 -1.42 8.19
C CYS A 289 8.85 -0.52 7.41
N ARG A 290 9.73 -1.14 6.60
CA ARG A 290 10.70 -0.40 5.78
C ARG A 290 10.04 0.33 4.60
N HIS A 291 8.87 -0.14 4.16
CA HIS A 291 8.07 0.49 3.12
C HIS A 291 6.77 1.04 3.72
N CYS A 292 6.21 2.02 3.02
CA CYS A 292 4.87 2.55 3.24
C CYS A 292 3.97 2.01 2.12
N SER A 293 2.70 1.75 2.41
CA SER A 293 1.77 1.20 1.42
C SER A 293 1.54 2.16 0.23
N TYR A 294 1.65 3.46 0.47
CA TYR A 294 1.53 4.53 -0.51
C TYR A 294 2.28 5.77 0.00
N THR A 295 2.40 6.81 -0.83
CA THR A 295 2.95 8.10 -0.40
C THR A 295 2.04 8.73 0.65
N CYS A 296 2.59 9.11 1.80
CA CYS A 296 1.81 9.71 2.89
C CYS A 296 1.13 11.00 2.42
N ILE A 297 -0.14 11.15 2.77
CA ILE A 297 -0.95 12.30 2.46
C ILE A 297 -1.11 13.09 3.76
N CYS A 298 -0.35 14.17 3.93
CA CYS A 298 -0.44 15.01 5.11
C CYS A 298 -1.03 16.36 4.70
N ALA A 299 -2.35 16.48 4.66
CA ALA A 299 -3.01 17.66 4.11
C ALA A 299 -3.62 18.54 5.20
N THR A 300 -3.37 19.85 5.13
CA THR A 300 -3.97 20.86 6.02
C THR A 300 -4.51 22.08 5.28
N GLY A 301 -5.52 22.70 5.86
CA GLY A 301 -5.91 24.09 5.58
C GLY A 301 -6.76 24.36 4.34
N GLU A 302 -6.77 25.65 3.94
CA GLU A 302 -7.81 26.30 3.13
C GLU A 302 -7.41 26.74 1.70
N ASN A 303 -8.42 27.03 0.86
CA ASN A 303 -8.35 27.68 -0.46
C ASN A 303 -7.81 29.12 -0.39
N ARG A 304 -6.50 29.31 -0.47
CA ARG A 304 -5.93 30.67 -0.65
C ARG A 304 -5.48 30.97 -2.07
N ILE A 305 -5.89 32.16 -2.52
CA ILE A 305 -5.21 32.87 -3.60
C ILE A 305 -3.95 33.50 -3.00
N ALA A 306 -2.78 32.95 -3.33
CA ALA A 306 -1.51 33.62 -3.06
C ALA A 306 -1.06 34.34 -4.33
N ASN A 307 -0.84 35.66 -4.25
CA ASN A 307 -0.37 36.49 -5.37
C ASN A 307 -1.23 36.44 -6.65
N GLY A 308 -2.56 36.35 -6.51
CA GLY A 308 -3.48 36.31 -7.66
C GLY A 308 -3.52 34.96 -8.41
N ILE A 309 -2.85 33.93 -7.87
CA ILE A 309 -2.86 32.57 -8.39
C ILE A 309 -3.69 31.71 -7.43
N TYR A 310 -4.67 30.97 -7.96
CA TYR A 310 -5.35 29.92 -7.21
C TYR A 310 -4.31 28.86 -6.83
N VAL A 311 -3.99 28.73 -5.55
CA VAL A 311 -3.05 27.70 -5.10
C VAL A 311 -3.82 26.61 -4.38
N LEU A 312 -3.84 25.40 -4.97
CA LEU A 312 -4.52 24.24 -4.42
C LEU A 312 -3.67 23.55 -3.34
N TRP A 313 -3.95 23.79 -2.05
CA TRP A 313 -3.25 23.16 -0.91
C TRP A 313 -4.25 22.71 0.17
N PHE A 314 -4.90 21.54 0.04
CA PHE A 314 -6.08 21.25 0.86
C PHE A 314 -6.18 19.82 1.37
N SER A 315 -6.80 19.66 2.54
CA SER A 315 -7.49 18.42 2.94
C SER A 315 -8.64 18.03 1.99
N ALA A 316 -9.03 18.91 1.06
CA ALA A 316 -9.93 18.62 -0.05
C ALA A 316 -9.24 17.97 -1.28
N VAL A 317 -7.90 17.98 -1.34
CA VAL A 317 -7.13 17.31 -2.41
C VAL A 317 -6.90 15.86 -2.00
N LEU A 318 -7.64 14.97 -2.64
CA LEU A 318 -7.77 13.59 -2.18
C LEU A 318 -6.45 12.82 -2.11
N HIS A 319 -5.56 13.01 -3.10
CA HIS A 319 -4.22 12.39 -3.16
C HIS A 319 -3.11 13.45 -3.10
N TYR A 320 -3.17 14.33 -2.08
CA TYR A 320 -2.09 15.27 -1.75
C TYR A 320 -0.79 14.53 -1.34
N GLY A 321 0.35 15.23 -1.20
CA GLY A 321 1.62 14.65 -0.75
C GLY A 321 2.54 14.11 -1.85
N HIS A 322 2.06 14.04 -3.10
CA HIS A 322 2.91 13.70 -4.24
C HIS A 322 3.94 14.79 -4.57
N ALA A 323 4.88 14.51 -5.46
CA ALA A 323 6.04 15.37 -5.73
C ALA A 323 5.74 16.85 -6.12
N ALA A 324 4.56 17.15 -6.67
CA ALA A 324 4.20 18.53 -7.03
C ALA A 324 3.36 19.25 -5.94
N ALA A 325 3.03 18.53 -4.87
CA ALA A 325 2.29 19.02 -3.72
C ALA A 325 2.83 18.30 -2.46
N PRO A 326 4.12 18.49 -2.10
CA PRO A 326 4.93 17.49 -1.42
C PRO A 326 4.90 17.60 0.12
N ASN A 327 3.72 17.76 0.71
CA ASN A 327 3.55 17.91 2.16
C ASN A 327 4.38 19.06 2.75
N ASP A 328 4.39 20.24 2.13
CA ASP A 328 5.26 21.36 2.51
C ASP A 328 4.52 22.58 3.07
N ARG A 329 3.21 22.50 3.32
CA ARG A 329 2.45 23.57 3.98
C ARG A 329 2.74 23.60 5.48
N THR A 330 2.67 24.81 6.04
CA THR A 330 2.70 25.03 7.48
C THR A 330 1.32 24.85 8.06
N PHE A 331 1.22 24.12 9.16
CA PHE A 331 0.05 23.98 10.01
C PHE A 331 -0.31 25.32 10.64
N GLU A 332 -1.46 25.90 10.30
CA GLU A 332 -1.95 27.15 10.86
C GLU A 332 -2.99 26.89 11.96
N ASP A 333 -3.17 27.88 12.84
CA ASP A 333 -4.23 27.80 13.84
C ASP A 333 -5.62 27.80 13.17
N GLY A 334 -6.51 26.94 13.65
CA GLY A 334 -7.84 26.74 13.08
C GLY A 334 -7.92 25.79 11.88
N ASP A 335 -6.80 25.32 11.32
CA ASP A 335 -6.81 24.35 10.23
C ASP A 335 -7.41 23.00 10.67
N MET A 336 -8.13 22.34 9.75
CA MET A 336 -8.37 20.91 9.81
C MET A 336 -7.22 20.16 9.13
N ALA A 337 -6.64 19.21 9.86
CA ALA A 337 -5.74 18.21 9.30
C ALA A 337 -6.54 17.01 8.80
N LEU A 338 -6.09 16.47 7.67
CA LEU A 338 -6.46 15.16 7.15
C LEU A 338 -5.15 14.45 6.83
N LEU A 339 -4.80 13.49 7.67
CA LEU A 339 -3.58 12.69 7.52
C LEU A 339 -3.97 11.27 7.15
N ASP A 340 -3.62 10.87 5.94
CA ASP A 340 -3.90 9.57 5.35
C ASP A 340 -2.55 8.87 5.09
N MET A 341 -2.27 7.87 5.93
CA MET A 341 -0.97 7.20 6.00
C MET A 341 -1.12 5.75 6.48
N GLY A 342 -0.37 4.83 5.84
CA GLY A 342 -0.47 3.40 6.12
C GLY A 342 0.84 2.64 5.88
N ALA A 343 1.26 1.84 6.86
CA ALA A 343 2.49 1.07 6.81
C ALA A 343 2.36 -0.22 5.97
N GLU A 344 3.46 -0.66 5.35
CA GLU A 344 3.57 -1.99 4.74
C GLU A 344 4.48 -2.89 5.59
N TYR A 345 3.95 -4.00 6.09
CA TYR A 345 4.73 -5.04 6.78
C TYR A 345 4.75 -6.33 5.96
N GLN A 346 5.94 -6.71 5.48
CA GLN A 346 6.16 -7.94 4.73
C GLN A 346 5.19 -8.08 3.54
N PHE A 347 5.08 -6.99 2.76
CA PHE A 347 4.18 -6.80 1.62
C PHE A 347 2.71 -6.52 1.97
N TYR A 348 2.23 -6.79 3.18
CA TYR A 348 0.84 -6.54 3.56
C TYR A 348 0.68 -5.15 4.15
N GLY A 349 -0.29 -4.39 3.63
CA GLY A 349 -0.51 -2.99 3.97
C GLY A 349 -1.61 -2.74 5.00
N SER A 350 -1.66 -1.48 5.43
CA SER A 350 -2.79 -0.84 6.09
C SER A 350 -3.12 0.47 5.37
N ASP A 351 -4.33 0.98 5.51
CA ASP A 351 -4.77 2.25 4.95
C ASP A 351 -5.64 3.00 5.98
N ILE A 352 -5.13 4.10 6.53
CA ILE A 352 -5.78 4.77 7.67
C ILE A 352 -5.72 6.27 7.48
N THR A 353 -6.90 6.89 7.49
CA THR A 353 -7.07 8.34 7.53
C THR A 353 -7.58 8.81 8.89
N CYS A 354 -6.88 9.79 9.47
CA CYS A 354 -7.29 10.55 10.64
C CYS A 354 -7.49 12.04 10.30
N SER A 355 -8.66 12.59 10.60
CA SER A 355 -8.91 14.03 10.55
C SER A 355 -9.07 14.64 11.94
N PHE A 356 -8.46 15.79 12.18
CA PHE A 356 -8.49 16.47 13.48
C PHE A 356 -8.07 17.96 13.36
N PRO A 357 -8.49 18.84 14.29
CA PRO A 357 -8.09 20.24 14.28
C PRO A 357 -6.62 20.36 14.71
N VAL A 358 -5.82 21.11 13.95
CA VAL A 358 -4.38 21.27 14.21
C VAL A 358 -4.07 21.79 15.62
N ASN A 359 -4.93 22.67 16.15
CA ASN A 359 -4.79 23.24 17.49
C ASN A 359 -5.37 22.35 18.61
N GLY A 360 -5.92 21.18 18.28
CA GLY A 360 -6.47 20.21 19.22
C GLY A 360 -7.86 20.53 19.76
N LYS A 361 -8.59 21.52 19.20
CA LYS A 361 -9.95 21.87 19.61
C LYS A 361 -10.87 22.06 18.41
N PHE A 362 -11.97 21.32 18.37
CA PHE A 362 -12.93 21.44 17.27
C PHE A 362 -13.77 22.70 17.43
N THR A 363 -13.92 23.46 16.34
CA THR A 363 -14.96 24.51 16.23
C THR A 363 -16.33 23.88 16.02
N SER A 364 -17.40 24.69 16.07
CA SER A 364 -18.76 24.21 15.77
C SER A 364 -18.90 23.69 14.33
N ASP A 365 -18.31 24.40 13.36
CA ASP A 365 -18.38 24.03 11.95
C ASP A 365 -17.52 22.77 11.68
N GLN A 366 -16.33 22.66 12.28
CA GLN A 366 -15.53 21.43 12.24
C GLN A 366 -16.25 20.25 12.88
N SER A 367 -16.87 20.45 14.04
CA SER A 367 -17.65 19.41 14.72
C SER A 367 -18.83 18.93 13.88
N LEU A 368 -19.51 19.83 13.16
CA LEU A 368 -20.63 19.48 12.29
C LEU A 368 -20.20 18.51 11.20
N ILE A 369 -19.16 18.87 10.44
CA ILE A 369 -18.69 18.07 9.30
C ILE A 369 -18.03 16.78 9.78
N TYR A 370 -17.20 16.86 10.83
CA TYR A 370 -16.55 15.69 11.39
C TYR A 370 -17.55 14.63 11.84
N ASN A 371 -18.57 15.03 12.61
CA ASN A 371 -19.60 14.10 13.08
C ASN A 371 -20.48 13.57 11.94
N ALA A 372 -20.69 14.33 10.85
CA ALA A 372 -21.39 13.84 9.67
C ALA A 372 -20.65 12.65 9.05
N VAL A 373 -19.33 12.77 8.89
CA VAL A 373 -18.47 11.71 8.35
C VAL A 373 -18.36 10.54 9.33
N LEU A 374 -18.19 10.78 10.63
CA LEU A 374 -18.12 9.74 11.66
C LEU A 374 -19.42 8.93 11.71
N LYS A 375 -20.58 9.60 11.61
CA LYS A 375 -21.87 8.94 11.56
C LYS A 375 -22.00 8.04 10.32
N ALA A 376 -21.55 8.50 9.15
CA ALA A 376 -21.56 7.71 7.92
C ALA A 376 -20.63 6.49 8.03
N HIS A 377 -19.40 6.69 8.52
CA HIS A 377 -18.42 5.64 8.76
C HIS A 377 -18.97 4.54 9.68
N ASN A 378 -19.50 4.92 10.83
CA ASN A 378 -20.04 3.96 11.80
C ASN A 378 -21.27 3.23 11.26
N ALA A 379 -22.14 3.91 10.53
CA ALA A 379 -23.32 3.29 9.93
C ALA A 379 -22.96 2.26 8.85
N VAL A 380 -21.95 2.55 8.02
CA VAL A 380 -21.43 1.59 7.03
C VAL A 380 -20.87 0.37 7.73
N ILE A 381 -19.93 0.53 8.68
CA ILE A 381 -19.30 -0.61 9.38
C ILE A 381 -20.36 -1.49 10.07
N ASN A 382 -21.36 -0.88 10.71
CA ASN A 382 -22.45 -1.60 11.37
C ASN A 382 -23.37 -2.35 10.40
N ALA A 383 -23.49 -1.89 9.15
CA ALA A 383 -24.29 -2.54 8.12
C ALA A 383 -23.53 -3.64 7.36
N MET A 384 -22.20 -3.64 7.41
CA MET A 384 -21.35 -4.60 6.69
C MET A 384 -21.54 -6.02 7.22
N LYS A 385 -21.88 -6.93 6.30
CA LYS A 385 -21.92 -8.38 6.49
C LYS A 385 -21.93 -9.07 5.12
N PRO A 386 -21.71 -10.39 5.04
CA PRO A 386 -21.83 -11.12 3.78
C PRO A 386 -23.18 -10.89 3.08
N GLY A 387 -23.15 -10.76 1.75
CA GLY A 387 -24.31 -10.52 0.89
C GLY A 387 -24.74 -9.06 0.73
N VAL A 388 -24.07 -8.11 1.41
CA VAL A 388 -24.36 -6.68 1.24
C VAL A 388 -23.64 -6.13 0.01
N CYS A 389 -24.36 -5.43 -0.87
CA CYS A 389 -23.78 -4.78 -2.05
C CYS A 389 -22.96 -3.54 -1.67
N TRP A 390 -21.71 -3.43 -2.15
CA TRP A 390 -20.85 -2.28 -1.84
C TRP A 390 -21.36 -0.95 -2.40
N VAL A 391 -22.08 -0.99 -3.54
CA VAL A 391 -22.73 0.20 -4.12
C VAL A 391 -23.79 0.77 -3.18
N ASP A 392 -24.52 -0.08 -2.47
CA ASP A 392 -25.53 0.35 -1.50
C ASP A 392 -24.91 0.97 -0.26
N MET A 393 -23.74 0.46 0.18
CA MET A 393 -22.97 1.07 1.26
C MET A 393 -22.50 2.48 0.90
N HIS A 394 -22.03 2.68 -0.34
CA HIS A 394 -21.65 4.02 -0.81
C HIS A 394 -22.84 4.99 -0.77
N LYS A 395 -24.01 4.56 -1.26
CA LYS A 395 -25.24 5.37 -1.21
C LYS A 395 -25.71 5.62 0.22
N LEU A 396 -25.52 4.66 1.14
CA LEU A 396 -25.81 4.84 2.57
C LEU A 396 -24.95 5.95 3.17
N ALA A 397 -23.64 5.94 2.90
CA ALA A 397 -22.74 6.99 3.37
C ALA A 397 -23.13 8.37 2.82
N GLU A 398 -23.36 8.49 1.50
CA GLU A 398 -23.83 9.72 0.87
C GLU A 398 -25.12 10.25 1.51
N LYS A 399 -26.11 9.38 1.72
CA LYS A 399 -27.40 9.76 2.33
C LYS A 399 -27.20 10.32 3.74
N ILE A 400 -26.39 9.66 4.57
CA ILE A 400 -26.13 10.09 5.95
C ILE A 400 -25.39 11.43 5.98
N ILE A 401 -24.43 11.65 5.07
CA ILE A 401 -23.74 12.93 4.95
C ILE A 401 -24.74 14.03 4.57
N LEU A 402 -25.58 13.82 3.56
CA LEU A 402 -26.59 14.81 3.15
C LEU A 402 -27.62 15.10 4.26
N GLU A 403 -28.09 14.08 4.98
CA GLU A 403 -28.97 14.27 6.14
C GLU A 403 -28.31 15.14 7.22
N SER A 404 -27.02 14.94 7.46
CA SER A 404 -26.25 15.68 8.47
C SER A 404 -26.00 17.12 8.03
N LEU A 405 -25.65 17.33 6.76
CA LEU A 405 -25.51 18.66 6.16
C LEU A 405 -26.85 19.42 6.15
N LYS A 406 -27.96 18.72 5.90
CA LYS A 406 -29.31 19.28 6.03
C LYS A 406 -29.62 19.69 7.46
N LYS A 407 -29.32 18.84 8.44
CA LYS A 407 -29.49 19.16 9.86
C LYS A 407 -28.65 20.37 10.29
N GLY A 408 -27.46 20.51 9.73
CA GLY A 408 -26.58 21.68 9.93
C GLY A 408 -26.97 22.93 9.13
N GLY A 409 -28.02 22.86 8.30
CA GLY A 409 -28.51 23.98 7.50
C GLY A 409 -27.67 24.31 6.26
N VAL A 410 -26.65 23.52 5.94
CA VAL A 410 -25.81 23.66 4.72
C VAL A 410 -26.62 23.30 3.48
N MET A 411 -27.41 22.23 3.59
CA MET A 411 -28.33 21.75 2.56
C MET A 411 -29.79 21.96 3.00
N VAL A 412 -30.71 22.13 2.05
CA VAL A 412 -32.15 22.33 2.32
C VAL A 412 -33.01 21.51 1.35
N GLY A 413 -34.24 21.16 1.73
CA GLY A 413 -35.15 20.37 0.88
C GLY A 413 -35.19 18.88 1.21
N ASN A 414 -35.60 18.04 0.25
CA ASN A 414 -35.79 16.59 0.42
C ASN A 414 -34.50 15.82 0.11
N VAL A 415 -34.06 14.94 1.00
CA VAL A 415 -32.79 14.19 0.85
C VAL A 415 -32.87 13.14 -0.26
N ASP A 416 -34.02 12.49 -0.46
CA ASP A 416 -34.15 11.50 -1.53
C ASP A 416 -34.11 12.18 -2.92
N GLU A 417 -34.61 13.42 -3.05
CA GLU A 417 -34.39 14.23 -4.25
C GLU A 417 -32.91 14.60 -4.45
N MET A 418 -32.19 14.95 -3.37
CA MET A 418 -30.75 15.21 -3.44
C MET A 418 -29.96 13.96 -3.88
N MET A 419 -30.35 12.79 -3.37
CA MET A 419 -29.77 11.49 -3.75
C MET A 419 -30.04 11.17 -5.22
N ALA A 420 -31.27 11.41 -5.70
CA ALA A 420 -31.62 11.23 -7.12
C ALA A 420 -30.82 12.17 -8.04
N ALA A 421 -30.55 13.40 -7.58
CA ALA A 421 -29.69 14.36 -8.26
C ALA A 421 -28.18 14.09 -8.07
N ARG A 422 -27.80 13.02 -7.39
CA ARG A 422 -26.40 12.62 -7.09
C ARG A 422 -25.59 13.71 -6.36
N LEU A 423 -26.24 14.51 -5.51
CA LEU A 423 -25.56 15.55 -4.73
C LEU A 423 -24.60 15.00 -3.67
N GLY A 424 -24.74 13.73 -3.27
CA GLY A 424 -23.74 13.06 -2.41
C GLY A 424 -22.34 13.11 -3.02
N ALA A 425 -22.23 12.92 -4.35
CA ALA A 425 -20.97 12.93 -5.07
C ALA A 425 -20.30 14.31 -5.16
N VAL A 426 -21.04 15.40 -4.87
CA VAL A 426 -20.46 16.75 -4.78
C VAL A 426 -19.60 16.86 -3.52
N PHE A 427 -20.04 16.25 -2.42
CA PHE A 427 -19.34 16.27 -1.14
C PHE A 427 -18.44 15.04 -0.91
N MET A 428 -18.69 13.92 -1.59
CA MET A 428 -17.88 12.69 -1.53
C MET A 428 -17.62 12.16 -2.96
N PRO A 429 -16.66 12.75 -3.70
CA PRO A 429 -16.46 12.43 -5.12
C PRO A 429 -15.69 11.12 -5.40
N HIS A 430 -15.08 10.53 -4.38
CA HIS A 430 -14.37 9.24 -4.46
C HIS A 430 -15.27 8.07 -4.08
N GLY A 431 -14.78 6.84 -4.32
CA GLY A 431 -15.47 5.63 -3.86
C GLY A 431 -15.47 5.54 -2.34
N LEU A 432 -16.43 4.81 -1.75
CA LEU A 432 -16.51 4.64 -0.29
C LEU A 432 -15.33 3.86 0.31
N GLY A 433 -14.66 3.08 -0.53
CA GLY A 433 -13.54 2.25 -0.13
C GLY A 433 -13.25 1.17 -1.16
N HIS A 434 -12.24 0.37 -0.85
CA HIS A 434 -11.61 -0.56 -1.77
C HIS A 434 -10.98 -1.75 -1.07
N PHE A 435 -10.75 -2.84 -1.80
CA PHE A 435 -10.04 -3.96 -1.22
C PHE A 435 -8.62 -3.56 -0.83
N LEU A 436 -8.15 -4.15 0.27
CA LEU A 436 -6.82 -3.95 0.83
C LEU A 436 -6.17 -5.32 1.05
N GLY A 437 -4.86 -5.41 0.79
CA GLY A 437 -4.08 -6.63 1.00
C GLY A 437 -2.59 -6.40 0.82
N ILE A 438 -2.01 -7.02 -0.21
CA ILE A 438 -0.62 -6.78 -0.59
C ILE A 438 -0.47 -5.42 -1.29
N ASP A 439 -1.49 -5.02 -2.05
CA ASP A 439 -1.56 -3.68 -2.61
C ASP A 439 -2.60 -2.87 -1.81
N THR A 440 -2.36 -1.56 -1.64
CA THR A 440 -3.32 -0.63 -1.00
C THR A 440 -4.68 -0.71 -1.69
N HIS A 441 -4.66 -0.56 -3.03
CA HIS A 441 -5.78 -0.87 -3.90
C HIS A 441 -5.62 -2.31 -4.43
N ASP A 442 -6.07 -3.29 -3.65
CA ASP A 442 -5.90 -4.73 -3.92
C ASP A 442 -6.79 -5.19 -5.10
N PRO A 443 -6.38 -6.20 -5.91
CA PRO A 443 -7.09 -6.55 -7.14
C PRO A 443 -8.42 -7.28 -6.87
N GLY A 444 -9.18 -7.51 -7.95
CA GLY A 444 -10.39 -8.34 -7.92
C GLY A 444 -11.68 -7.56 -7.63
N GLY A 445 -11.62 -6.23 -7.57
CA GLY A 445 -12.77 -5.37 -7.37
C GLY A 445 -13.80 -5.41 -8.52
N TYR A 446 -13.33 -5.63 -9.76
CA TYR A 446 -14.14 -5.76 -10.96
C TYR A 446 -13.84 -7.08 -11.68
N PRO A 447 -14.46 -8.21 -11.29
CA PRO A 447 -14.29 -9.47 -11.99
C PRO A 447 -14.86 -9.38 -13.42
N LYS A 448 -14.40 -10.29 -14.30
CA LYS A 448 -14.78 -10.29 -15.71
C LYS A 448 -16.32 -10.28 -15.88
N GLY A 449 -16.82 -9.36 -16.68
CA GLY A 449 -18.26 -9.19 -16.92
C GLY A 449 -18.96 -8.19 -15.99
N THR A 450 -18.23 -7.60 -15.03
CA THR A 450 -18.75 -6.46 -14.25
C THR A 450 -18.43 -5.13 -14.93
N GLU A 451 -19.34 -4.17 -14.81
CA GLU A 451 -19.16 -2.81 -15.33
C GLU A 451 -19.16 -1.78 -14.21
N ARG A 452 -18.33 -0.77 -14.37
CA ARG A 452 -18.25 0.40 -13.49
C ARG A 452 -19.37 1.38 -13.85
N SER A 453 -20.11 1.85 -12.86
CA SER A 453 -21.14 2.88 -13.06
C SER A 453 -20.53 4.14 -13.69
N LYS A 454 -21.34 4.87 -14.47
CA LYS A 454 -20.95 6.17 -15.04
C LYS A 454 -21.45 7.35 -14.19
N GLU A 455 -22.28 7.08 -13.18
CA GLU A 455 -22.83 8.12 -12.30
C GLU A 455 -21.75 8.79 -11.44
N PRO A 456 -21.90 10.08 -11.11
CA PRO A 456 -21.03 10.77 -10.14
C PRO A 456 -20.93 10.01 -8.81
N GLY A 457 -19.73 9.99 -8.23
CA GLY A 457 -19.38 9.21 -7.03
C GLY A 457 -19.18 7.73 -7.35
N LEU A 458 -20.22 7.06 -7.87
CA LEU A 458 -20.21 5.62 -8.14
C LEU A 458 -19.16 5.18 -9.17
N LYS A 459 -18.85 6.03 -10.15
CA LYS A 459 -17.77 5.76 -11.11
C LYS A 459 -16.39 5.60 -10.46
N SER A 460 -16.21 6.16 -9.27
CA SER A 460 -14.94 6.14 -8.53
C SER A 460 -14.81 4.94 -7.58
N LEU A 461 -15.86 4.11 -7.42
CA LEU A 461 -15.79 2.90 -6.58
C LEU A 461 -14.75 1.92 -7.11
N ARG A 462 -13.90 1.32 -6.26
CA ARG A 462 -12.93 0.32 -6.74
C ARG A 462 -13.47 -1.10 -6.76
N THR A 463 -14.68 -1.30 -6.25
CA THR A 463 -15.42 -2.55 -6.40
C THR A 463 -16.93 -2.32 -6.44
N VAL A 464 -17.64 -3.20 -7.12
CA VAL A 464 -19.12 -3.26 -7.13
C VAL A 464 -19.63 -4.58 -6.56
N ARG A 465 -18.76 -5.36 -5.91
CA ARG A 465 -19.08 -6.70 -5.44
C ARG A 465 -20.00 -6.65 -4.22
N GLU A 466 -20.70 -7.77 -4.03
CA GLU A 466 -21.26 -8.09 -2.72
C GLU A 466 -20.12 -8.47 -1.77
N LEU A 467 -20.23 -8.03 -0.53
CA LEU A 467 -19.31 -8.38 0.53
C LEU A 467 -19.41 -9.87 0.82
N GLN A 468 -18.26 -10.50 1.04
CA GLN A 468 -18.15 -11.90 1.39
C GLN A 468 -17.14 -12.05 2.52
N GLU A 469 -17.31 -13.08 3.34
CA GLU A 469 -16.39 -13.37 4.43
C GLU A 469 -14.94 -13.42 3.93
N ARG A 470 -14.00 -12.92 4.74
CA ARG A 470 -12.56 -12.86 4.47
C ARG A 470 -12.12 -11.81 3.46
N MET A 471 -13.03 -11.00 2.92
CA MET A 471 -12.65 -9.75 2.26
C MET A 471 -12.15 -8.75 3.29
N VAL A 472 -11.05 -8.05 2.97
CA VAL A 472 -10.58 -6.86 3.71
C VAL A 472 -10.80 -5.66 2.81
N ILE A 473 -11.50 -4.65 3.32
CA ILE A 473 -11.93 -3.48 2.58
C ILE A 473 -11.81 -2.22 3.44
N THR A 474 -11.38 -1.11 2.86
CA THR A 474 -11.39 0.20 3.53
C THR A 474 -12.84 0.72 3.64
N VAL A 475 -13.13 1.42 4.73
CA VAL A 475 -14.35 2.21 4.89
C VAL A 475 -13.93 3.64 5.14
N GLU A 476 -13.99 4.48 4.11
CA GLU A 476 -13.36 5.78 4.07
C GLU A 476 -14.30 6.92 3.65
N PRO A 477 -15.54 7.04 4.18
CA PRO A 477 -16.38 8.16 3.78
C PRO A 477 -15.69 9.50 4.06
N GLY A 478 -15.97 10.48 3.21
CA GLY A 478 -15.43 11.83 3.34
C GLY A 478 -16.44 12.89 2.96
N CYS A 479 -16.26 14.09 3.52
CA CYS A 479 -17.06 15.27 3.19
C CYS A 479 -16.11 16.44 2.96
N TYR A 480 -16.08 16.92 1.71
CA TYR A 480 -15.17 17.95 1.25
C TYR A 480 -15.93 19.11 0.61
N PHE A 481 -15.36 20.30 0.71
CA PHE A 481 -15.87 21.49 0.05
C PHE A 481 -14.95 21.85 -1.12
N ILE A 482 -15.17 21.20 -2.27
CA ILE A 482 -14.33 21.33 -3.47
C ILE A 482 -15.01 22.26 -4.47
N ASP A 483 -14.47 23.45 -4.68
CA ASP A 483 -15.08 24.46 -5.58
C ASP A 483 -15.36 23.93 -6.99
N ALA A 484 -14.47 23.11 -7.54
CA ALA A 484 -14.63 22.51 -8.87
C ALA A 484 -15.88 21.60 -9.00
N LEU A 485 -16.47 21.16 -7.88
CA LEU A 485 -17.70 20.37 -7.82
C LEU A 485 -18.86 21.19 -7.26
N LEU A 486 -18.61 21.97 -6.21
CA LEU A 486 -19.61 22.78 -5.53
C LEU A 486 -20.16 23.89 -6.41
N VAL A 487 -19.30 24.68 -7.06
CA VAL A 487 -19.73 25.84 -7.87
C VAL A 487 -20.66 25.40 -9.00
N PRO A 488 -20.31 24.40 -9.86
CA PRO A 488 -21.22 23.92 -10.88
C PRO A 488 -22.55 23.38 -10.33
N ALA A 489 -22.54 22.72 -9.16
CA ALA A 489 -23.75 22.20 -8.54
C ALA A 489 -24.65 23.31 -7.98
N MET A 490 -24.06 24.39 -7.45
CA MET A 490 -24.77 25.57 -6.95
C MET A 490 -25.32 26.46 -8.06
N GLU A 491 -24.69 26.49 -9.23
CA GLU A 491 -25.12 27.28 -10.39
C GLU A 491 -26.13 26.55 -11.28
N ASN A 492 -26.21 25.22 -11.19
CA ASN A 492 -27.15 24.43 -11.97
C ASN A 492 -28.60 24.62 -11.49
N GLU A 493 -29.50 24.99 -12.40
CA GLU A 493 -30.92 25.31 -12.11
C GLU A 493 -31.65 24.19 -11.36
N SER A 494 -31.34 22.93 -11.66
CA SER A 494 -32.02 21.77 -11.07
C SER A 494 -31.57 21.47 -9.63
N THR A 495 -30.34 21.83 -9.29
CA THR A 495 -29.71 21.50 -7.99
C THR A 495 -29.51 22.69 -7.07
N SER A 496 -29.45 23.92 -7.60
CA SER A 496 -29.19 25.16 -6.84
C SER A 496 -30.13 25.33 -5.63
N LYS A 497 -31.40 24.93 -5.79
CA LYS A 497 -32.44 24.98 -4.76
C LYS A 497 -32.13 24.18 -3.48
N PHE A 498 -31.18 23.24 -3.53
CA PHE A 498 -30.82 22.40 -2.39
C PHE A 498 -29.69 22.99 -1.53
N PHE A 499 -29.04 24.07 -1.99
CA PHE A 499 -27.93 24.70 -1.28
C PHE A 499 -28.42 25.94 -0.51
N ASN A 500 -28.07 26.01 0.77
CA ASN A 500 -28.18 27.26 1.50
C ASN A 500 -26.92 28.10 1.24
N HIS A 501 -26.99 28.98 0.24
CA HIS A 501 -25.85 29.77 -0.26
C HIS A 501 -25.17 30.62 0.82
N GLU A 502 -25.92 31.11 1.81
CA GLU A 502 -25.35 31.86 2.93
C GLU A 502 -24.54 30.95 3.87
N VAL A 503 -25.11 29.81 4.24
CA VAL A 503 -24.48 28.88 5.18
C VAL A 503 -23.28 28.18 4.55
N ILE A 504 -23.39 27.70 3.32
CA ILE A 504 -22.30 27.00 2.64
C ILE A 504 -21.09 27.90 2.37
N GLY A 505 -21.33 29.22 2.24
CA GLY A 505 -20.26 30.22 2.12
C GLY A 505 -19.25 30.17 3.27
N ARG A 506 -19.66 29.78 4.47
CA ARG A 506 -18.76 29.63 5.63
C ARG A 506 -17.79 28.45 5.52
N PHE A 507 -18.09 27.48 4.66
CA PHE A 507 -17.32 26.25 4.51
C PHE A 507 -16.43 26.23 3.26
N LYS A 508 -16.39 27.32 2.48
CA LYS A 508 -15.55 27.40 1.26
C LYS A 508 -14.08 27.09 1.53
N ASP A 509 -13.60 27.51 2.69
CA ASP A 509 -12.22 27.39 3.13
C ASP A 509 -12.00 26.21 4.10
N PHE A 510 -13.02 25.37 4.31
CA PHE A 510 -12.98 24.28 5.29
C PHE A 510 -12.01 23.16 4.92
N GLY A 511 -11.79 22.95 3.62
CA GLY A 511 -11.11 21.76 3.11
C GLY A 511 -12.03 20.54 3.14
N GLY A 512 -11.70 19.53 3.95
CA GLY A 512 -12.58 18.39 4.17
C GLY A 512 -12.15 17.46 5.30
N VAL A 513 -13.01 16.48 5.57
CA VAL A 513 -12.79 15.41 6.54
C VAL A 513 -12.93 14.07 5.84
N ARG A 514 -12.01 13.14 6.14
CA ARG A 514 -12.12 11.71 5.81
C ARG A 514 -11.84 10.90 7.07
N ILE A 515 -12.62 9.86 7.29
CA ILE A 515 -12.41 8.91 8.39
C ILE A 515 -12.35 7.55 7.75
N GLU A 516 -11.17 6.93 7.82
CA GLU A 516 -10.91 5.67 7.13
C GLU A 516 -10.40 4.60 8.07
N SER A 517 -11.04 3.45 8.02
CA SER A 517 -10.61 2.25 8.73
C SER A 517 -10.54 1.04 7.81
N ASP A 518 -9.61 0.14 8.10
CA ASP A 518 -9.52 -1.17 7.47
C ASP A 518 -10.47 -2.15 8.16
N VAL A 519 -11.30 -2.83 7.37
CA VAL A 519 -12.38 -3.66 7.90
C VAL A 519 -12.36 -5.05 7.28
N LEU A 520 -12.32 -6.06 8.13
CA LEU A 520 -12.50 -7.46 7.76
C LEU A 520 -13.99 -7.81 7.76
N VAL A 521 -14.50 -8.33 6.64
CA VAL A 521 -15.83 -8.95 6.60
C VAL A 521 -15.75 -10.34 7.26
N THR A 522 -16.58 -10.56 8.28
CA THR A 522 -16.67 -11.84 9.02
C THR A 522 -17.92 -12.61 8.61
N ALA A 523 -18.09 -13.86 9.06
CA ALA A 523 -19.25 -14.68 8.73
C ALA A 523 -20.62 -14.01 8.99
N ASN A 524 -20.71 -13.16 10.02
CA ASN A 524 -21.98 -12.58 10.47
C ASN A 524 -21.97 -11.04 10.55
N GLY A 525 -20.93 -10.39 10.03
CA GLY A 525 -20.76 -8.95 10.21
C GLY A 525 -19.41 -8.47 9.71
N SER A 526 -18.79 -7.57 10.46
CA SER A 526 -17.48 -7.01 10.17
C SER A 526 -16.65 -6.84 11.44
N LYS A 527 -15.33 -6.73 11.29
CA LYS A 527 -14.38 -6.40 12.36
C LYS A 527 -13.55 -5.22 11.88
N ASN A 528 -13.65 -4.09 12.57
CA ASN A 528 -12.74 -2.97 12.37
C ASN A 528 -11.35 -3.35 12.91
N MET A 529 -10.33 -3.29 12.06
CA MET A 529 -8.94 -3.63 12.38
C MET A 529 -8.17 -2.41 12.88
N THR A 530 -8.63 -1.20 12.58
CA THR A 530 -8.00 0.07 12.93
C THR A 530 -8.34 0.51 14.35
N SER A 531 -7.35 1.01 15.10
CA SER A 531 -7.50 1.40 16.51
C SER A 531 -6.96 2.80 16.81
N VAL A 532 -7.68 3.82 16.33
CA VAL A 532 -7.36 5.25 16.53
C VAL A 532 -8.53 5.98 17.22
N PRO A 533 -8.30 7.11 17.91
CA PRO A 533 -9.39 7.91 18.47
C PRO A 533 -10.31 8.45 17.36
N ARG A 534 -11.62 8.27 17.54
CA ARG A 534 -12.65 8.70 16.58
C ARG A 534 -13.67 9.68 17.17
N GLU A 535 -14.01 9.56 18.44
CA GLU A 535 -14.90 10.55 19.06
C GLU A 535 -14.14 11.87 19.24
N ILE A 536 -14.80 13.00 19.02
CA ILE A 536 -14.21 14.35 19.22
C ILE A 536 -13.55 14.44 20.60
N SER A 537 -14.24 13.96 21.64
CA SER A 537 -13.70 13.97 23.01
C SER A 537 -12.43 13.15 23.18
N ASP A 538 -12.28 12.03 22.47
CA ASP A 538 -11.08 11.20 22.52
C ASP A 538 -9.94 11.87 21.74
N ILE A 539 -10.21 12.45 20.56
CA ILE A 539 -9.21 13.18 19.77
C ILE A 539 -8.66 14.37 20.54
N GLU A 540 -9.53 15.23 21.08
CA GLU A 540 -9.10 16.40 21.86
C GLU A 540 -8.31 15.99 23.10
N ALA A 541 -8.69 14.90 23.77
CA ALA A 541 -7.96 14.39 24.93
C ALA A 541 -6.56 13.88 24.55
N ILE A 542 -6.43 13.11 23.46
CA ILE A 542 -5.14 12.60 22.99
C ILE A 542 -4.22 13.74 22.56
N MET A 543 -4.74 14.73 21.82
CA MET A 543 -3.96 15.91 21.42
C MET A 543 -3.52 16.75 22.63
N ALA A 544 -4.31 16.75 23.72
CA ALA A 544 -3.94 17.35 25.00
C ALA A 544 -2.98 16.49 25.85
N GLY A 545 -2.55 15.33 25.36
CA GLY A 545 -1.55 14.46 26.01
C GLY A 545 -2.11 13.30 26.82
N ALA A 546 -3.41 12.98 26.72
CA ALA A 546 -3.97 11.78 27.34
C ALA A 546 -3.40 10.49 26.71
N PRO A 547 -3.38 9.36 27.45
CA PRO A 547 -3.00 8.06 26.90
C PRO A 547 -4.10 7.50 25.98
N TRP A 548 -3.69 6.66 25.01
CA TRP A 548 -4.57 5.85 24.17
C TRP A 548 -4.22 4.37 24.33
N PRO A 549 -5.19 3.44 24.40
CA PRO A 549 -6.63 3.69 24.48
C PRO A 549 -7.03 4.42 25.76
N SER A 550 -8.11 5.20 25.72
CA SER A 550 -8.62 5.86 26.94
C SER A 550 -9.05 4.77 27.94
N ASN A 551 -8.80 4.98 29.24
CA ASN A 551 -9.21 4.08 30.33
C ASN A 551 -10.75 4.04 30.54
N LYS A 552 -11.53 4.10 29.46
CA LYS A 552 -12.96 3.77 29.46
C LYS A 552 -13.04 2.26 29.67
N THR A 553 -13.02 1.87 30.94
CA THR A 553 -13.23 0.51 31.43
C THR A 553 -14.36 -0.19 30.68
N ALA A 554 -14.12 -1.46 30.34
CA ALA A 554 -15.09 -2.40 29.77
C ALA A 554 -16.49 -2.24 30.38
N PRO A 555 -17.57 -2.44 29.60
CA PRO A 555 -18.93 -2.37 30.14
C PRO A 555 -19.04 -3.32 31.34
N SER A 556 -19.46 -2.78 32.47
CA SER A 556 -19.82 -3.54 33.65
C SER A 556 -20.93 -4.52 33.27
N ASN A 557 -20.63 -5.82 33.32
CA ASN A 557 -21.68 -6.83 33.41
C ASN A 557 -22.43 -6.60 34.73
N SER A 558 -23.61 -6.00 34.65
CA SER A 558 -24.64 -6.02 35.69
C SER A 558 -25.97 -6.35 35.06
#